data_AF-A0A7C5Y760-F1
#
_entry.id   AF-A0A7C5Y760-F1
#
_cell.length_a   1.000
_cell.length_b   1.000
_cell.length_c   1.000
_cell.angle_alpha   90.00
_cell.angle_beta   90.00
_cell.angle_gamma   90.00
#
_symmetry.space_group_name_H-M   'P 1'
#
loop_
_entity.id
_entity.type
_entity.pdbx_description
1 polymer ?
#
loop_
_entity_poly.entity_id
_entity_poly.type
_entity_poly.pdbx_seq_one_letter_code
_entity_poly.pdbx_strand_id
1 'polypeptide(L)'
;MPKKKEKGKEITEVKDEDTSGKAISTKKKVKVKKEVDVNGWLDKNVDELVSVLGLEYLGLSRDEYLEILRRPVELLYGSPTTKPDVETMVKRFRRFSENVYPLIAIALLNLRDSLKSEHLDFIVNNIGKAVLEYAPKLYKEVIRLGREDLLPVLRRLWRIAWVEQYSKTLPVTCPKCLFNSLTKDMYCLVCGSILTEKQLKEFLDFKELLKNYVSSVSCEELKELTRYDYVLLNNNGVKHPKEFREEGIDIEVLLSNDEKTLIKQKYRELCGDELRVESTSRY
;
A
#
# COMPACT_ATOMS: atom_id res chain seq x y z
N MET A 1 31.74 44.18 -0.02
CA MET A 1 31.89 45.46 0.71
C MET A 1 30.84 45.50 1.80
N PRO A 2 31.04 46.05 3.02
CA PRO A 2 32.24 46.31 3.85
C PRO A 2 32.19 45.49 5.20
N LYS A 3 33.29 44.94 5.77
CA LYS A 3 34.32 45.50 6.70
C LYS A 3 33.84 46.35 7.90
N LYS A 4 34.00 45.83 9.14
CA LYS A 4 34.80 46.33 10.31
C LYS A 4 34.40 45.56 11.60
N LYS A 5 35.29 44.83 12.30
CA LYS A 5 36.33 45.22 13.29
C LYS A 5 35.75 45.95 14.52
N GLU A 6 36.19 45.77 15.77
CA GLU A 6 36.99 44.80 16.55
C GLU A 6 36.98 45.37 17.99
N LYS A 7 36.98 44.51 19.00
CA LYS A 7 37.56 44.65 20.37
C LYS A 7 37.25 45.87 21.26
N GLY A 8 36.80 45.54 22.48
CA GLY A 8 37.08 46.29 23.71
C GLY A 8 37.22 45.32 24.87
N LYS A 9 38.43 45.15 25.38
CA LYS A 9 38.79 44.49 26.64
C LYS A 9 38.82 45.57 27.71
N GLU A 10 38.30 45.30 28.90
CA GLU A 10 38.79 45.93 30.12
C GLU A 10 38.70 44.95 31.29
N ILE A 11 39.81 44.86 32.01
CA ILE A 11 40.08 43.98 33.15
C ILE A 11 40.17 44.88 34.37
N THR A 12 39.54 44.49 35.48
CA THR A 12 39.97 44.91 36.82
C THR A 12 39.83 43.74 37.79
N GLU A 13 40.98 43.13 38.04
CA GLU A 13 41.42 42.39 39.23
C GLU A 13 41.33 43.30 40.49
N VAL A 14 41.24 42.91 41.77
CA VAL A 14 41.83 41.81 42.58
C VAL A 14 41.01 41.69 43.89
N LYS A 15 40.85 40.50 44.48
CA LYS A 15 41.41 40.14 45.81
C LYS A 15 41.06 38.71 46.26
N ASP A 16 42.15 38.02 46.58
CA ASP A 16 42.31 36.64 47.03
C ASP A 16 41.58 36.29 48.32
N GLU A 17 41.19 35.00 48.46
CA GLU A 17 41.77 34.17 49.51
C GLU A 17 41.60 32.67 49.21
N ASP A 18 42.64 31.95 49.60
CA ASP A 18 43.01 30.60 49.21
C ASP A 18 42.47 29.56 50.22
N THR A 19 42.58 28.28 49.83
CA THR A 19 42.57 27.04 50.63
C THR A 19 41.31 26.14 50.74
N SER A 20 41.47 24.98 50.07
CA SER A 20 41.26 23.62 50.61
C SER A 20 39.86 23.00 50.65
N GLY A 21 39.50 22.35 49.54
CA GLY A 21 39.41 20.88 49.49
C GLY A 21 38.18 20.19 50.10
N LYS A 22 37.16 19.96 49.26
CA LYS A 22 36.39 18.70 49.24
C LYS A 22 35.73 18.50 47.87
N ALA A 23 36.40 17.73 47.02
CA ALA A 23 35.86 17.29 45.75
C ALA A 23 34.72 16.28 46.00
N ILE A 24 33.46 16.75 45.96
CA ILE A 24 32.30 15.87 45.82
C ILE A 24 32.19 15.53 44.34
N SER A 25 32.79 14.40 43.94
CA SER A 25 32.57 13.84 42.61
C SER A 25 31.13 13.32 42.55
N THR A 26 30.19 14.13 42.07
CA THR A 26 28.84 13.66 41.74
C THR A 26 28.93 12.87 40.44
N LYS A 27 29.24 11.58 40.55
CA LYS A 27 29.08 10.62 39.45
C LYS A 27 27.62 10.69 39.01
N LYS A 28 27.37 11.32 37.86
CA LYS A 28 26.08 11.29 37.17
C LYS A 28 25.74 9.82 36.93
N LYS A 29 24.83 9.27 37.75
CA LYS A 29 24.23 7.96 37.52
C LYS A 29 23.55 8.04 36.17
N VAL A 30 24.11 7.35 35.17
CA VAL A 30 23.42 7.05 33.92
C VAL A 30 22.16 6.28 34.31
N LYS A 31 21.00 6.93 34.18
CA LYS A 31 19.70 6.29 34.39
C LYS A 31 19.58 5.21 33.32
N VAL A 32 19.77 3.95 33.71
CA VAL A 32 19.35 2.79 32.94
C VAL A 32 17.86 3.00 32.67
N LYS A 33 17.45 3.08 31.39
CA LYS A 33 16.02 3.12 31.03
C LYS A 33 15.38 1.88 31.64
N LYS A 34 14.45 2.07 32.59
CA LYS A 34 13.59 0.96 33.03
C LYS A 34 12.82 0.48 31.80
N GLU A 35 13.08 -0.75 31.38
CA GLU A 35 12.24 -1.39 30.37
C GLU A 35 10.85 -1.61 30.95
N VAL A 36 9.86 -1.38 30.10
CA VAL A 36 8.46 -1.58 30.44
C VAL A 36 8.20 -3.09 30.52
N ASP A 37 7.69 -3.56 31.66
CA ASP A 37 7.23 -4.93 31.83
C ASP A 37 5.84 -5.12 31.19
N VAL A 38 5.84 -5.24 29.85
CA VAL A 38 4.64 -5.47 29.04
C VAL A 38 4.12 -6.89 29.25
N ASN A 39 5.01 -7.88 29.24
CA ASN A 39 4.63 -9.30 29.37
C ASN A 39 3.95 -9.56 30.71
N GLY A 40 4.55 -9.12 31.82
CA GLY A 40 3.97 -9.30 33.15
C GLY A 40 2.70 -8.48 33.38
N TRP A 41 2.48 -7.40 32.63
CA TRP A 41 1.21 -6.68 32.63
C TRP A 41 0.14 -7.45 31.86
N LEU A 42 0.46 -7.95 30.66
CA LEU A 42 -0.45 -8.74 29.84
C LEU A 42 -0.86 -10.02 30.55
N ASP A 43 0.08 -10.76 31.13
CA ASP A 43 -0.22 -11.98 31.87
C ASP A 43 -1.25 -11.77 32.99
N LYS A 44 -1.25 -10.60 33.62
CA LYS A 44 -2.19 -10.30 34.71
C LYS A 44 -3.55 -9.82 34.23
N ASN A 45 -3.61 -9.19 33.05
CA ASN A 45 -4.76 -8.38 32.64
C ASN A 45 -5.38 -8.82 31.31
N VAL A 46 -4.83 -9.83 30.62
CA VAL A 46 -5.25 -10.21 29.26
C VAL A 46 -6.73 -10.59 29.21
N ASP A 47 -7.22 -11.35 30.18
CA ASP A 47 -8.60 -11.86 30.17
C ASP A 47 -9.61 -10.71 30.31
N GLU A 48 -9.37 -9.78 31.26
CA GLU A 48 -10.21 -8.58 31.44
C GLU A 48 -10.10 -7.65 30.22
N LEU A 49 -8.89 -7.44 29.70
CA LEU A 49 -8.66 -6.57 28.54
C LEU A 49 -9.39 -7.10 27.29
N VAL A 50 -9.25 -8.39 26.99
CA VAL A 50 -9.94 -9.07 25.89
C VAL A 50 -11.44 -8.89 26.05
N SER A 51 -11.95 -9.05 27.28
CA SER A 51 -13.37 -8.95 27.54
C SER A 51 -13.96 -7.56 27.35
N VAL A 52 -13.29 -6.54 27.87
CA VAL A 52 -13.76 -5.16 27.72
C VAL A 52 -13.59 -4.64 26.28
N LEU A 53 -12.61 -5.17 25.54
CA LEU A 53 -12.45 -4.89 24.11
C LEU A 53 -13.40 -5.70 23.22
N GLY A 54 -14.09 -6.70 23.78
CA GLY A 54 -14.97 -7.60 23.05
C GLY A 54 -14.22 -8.41 22.01
N LEU A 55 -13.03 -8.90 22.35
CA LEU A 55 -12.20 -9.73 21.46
C LEU A 55 -12.48 -11.23 21.63
N GLU A 56 -13.28 -11.67 22.61
CA GLU A 56 -13.54 -13.09 22.85
C GLU A 56 -14.14 -13.82 21.65
N TYR A 57 -14.90 -13.11 20.80
CA TYR A 57 -15.53 -13.70 19.62
C TYR A 57 -14.51 -14.23 18.61
N LEU A 58 -13.23 -13.80 18.69
CA LEU A 58 -12.15 -14.39 17.91
C LEU A 58 -11.83 -15.83 18.34
N GLY A 59 -12.31 -16.27 19.50
CA GLY A 59 -12.21 -17.65 19.97
C GLY A 59 -10.77 -18.15 20.05
N LEU A 60 -9.85 -17.28 20.47
CA LEU A 60 -8.44 -17.60 20.66
C LEU A 60 -8.20 -18.12 22.08
N SER A 61 -7.13 -18.91 22.24
CA SER A 61 -6.62 -19.28 23.55
C SER A 61 -5.95 -18.08 24.23
N ARG A 62 -5.76 -18.17 25.55
CA ARG A 62 -5.11 -17.11 26.33
C ARG A 62 -3.70 -16.80 25.82
N ASP A 63 -2.91 -17.82 25.49
CA ASP A 63 -1.54 -17.65 24.99
C ASP A 63 -1.51 -16.93 23.64
N GLU A 64 -2.50 -17.21 22.78
CA GLU A 64 -2.65 -16.53 21.50
C GLU A 64 -3.06 -15.06 21.67
N TYR A 65 -3.91 -14.74 22.65
CA TYR A 65 -4.20 -13.35 23.00
C TYR A 65 -2.95 -12.62 23.51
N LEU A 66 -2.12 -13.26 24.33
CA LEU A 66 -0.86 -12.67 24.78
C LEU A 66 0.04 -12.34 23.58
N GLU A 67 0.12 -13.23 22.59
CA GLU A 67 0.92 -13.02 21.40
C GLU A 67 0.43 -11.85 20.55
N ILE A 68 -0.85 -11.83 20.17
CA ILE A 68 -1.38 -10.79 19.26
C ILE A 68 -1.52 -9.42 19.93
N LEU A 69 -1.71 -9.37 21.25
CA LEU A 69 -1.86 -8.11 21.99
C LEU A 69 -0.55 -7.51 22.48
N ARG A 70 0.56 -8.28 22.44
CA ARG A 70 1.88 -7.82 22.90
C ARG A 70 2.28 -6.48 22.28
N ARG A 71 2.30 -6.42 20.94
CA ARG A 71 2.75 -5.22 20.22
C ARG A 71 1.79 -4.03 20.38
N PRO A 72 0.46 -4.21 20.27
CA PRO A 72 -0.50 -3.16 20.62
C PRO A 72 -0.32 -2.60 22.03
N VAL A 73 -0.19 -3.45 23.06
CA VAL A 73 -0.03 -2.99 24.45
C VAL A 73 1.30 -2.29 24.64
N GLU A 74 2.39 -2.78 24.05
CA GLU A 74 3.69 -2.13 24.08
C GLU A 74 3.62 -0.70 23.53
N LEU A 75 2.94 -0.50 22.39
CA LEU A 75 2.75 0.82 21.77
C LEU A 75 1.95 1.76 22.68
N LEU A 76 0.96 1.23 23.40
CA LEU A 76 0.05 2.01 24.22
C LEU A 76 0.49 2.18 25.68
N TYR A 77 1.52 1.46 26.14
CA TYR A 77 1.91 1.46 27.56
C TYR A 77 2.35 2.84 28.05
N GLY A 78 2.97 3.64 27.18
CA GLY A 78 3.39 5.01 27.49
C GLY A 78 4.67 5.05 28.32
N SER A 79 4.58 5.44 29.60
CA SER A 79 5.75 5.64 30.47
C SER A 79 6.13 4.37 31.24
N PRO A 80 7.43 4.05 31.38
CA PRO A 80 7.91 2.93 32.21
C PRO A 80 7.72 3.13 33.72
N THR A 81 7.30 4.32 34.16
CA THR A 81 7.15 4.63 35.60
C THR A 81 5.74 4.42 36.14
N THR A 82 4.71 4.42 35.28
CA THR A 82 3.31 4.34 35.70
C THR A 82 2.64 3.21 34.95
N LYS A 83 2.37 2.10 35.66
CA LYS A 83 1.63 0.97 35.10
C LYS A 83 0.16 1.41 34.89
N PRO A 84 -0.35 1.46 33.65
CA PRO A 84 -1.75 1.77 33.42
C PRO A 84 -2.65 0.65 33.97
N ASP A 85 -3.84 1.00 34.45
CA ASP A 85 -4.90 0.01 34.68
C ASP A 85 -5.57 -0.41 33.35
N VAL A 86 -6.43 -1.44 33.41
CA VAL A 86 -7.13 -1.98 32.24
C VAL A 86 -8.03 -0.92 31.61
N GLU A 87 -8.75 -0.14 32.41
CA GLU A 87 -9.65 0.90 31.89
C GLU A 87 -8.88 1.97 31.10
N THR A 88 -7.71 2.40 31.59
CA THR A 88 -6.81 3.32 30.90
C THR A 88 -6.30 2.70 29.61
N MET A 89 -5.94 1.42 29.63
CA MET A 89 -5.49 0.71 28.43
C MET A 89 -6.61 0.64 27.38
N VAL A 90 -7.82 0.26 27.76
CA VAL A 90 -9.00 0.21 26.88
C VAL A 90 -9.27 1.57 26.25
N LYS A 91 -9.25 2.66 27.04
CA LYS A 91 -9.41 4.03 26.51
C LYS A 91 -8.35 4.36 25.47
N ARG A 92 -7.11 3.92 25.67
CA ARG A 92 -6.02 4.09 24.70
C ARG A 92 -6.24 3.25 23.44
N PHE A 93 -6.67 1.99 23.55
CA PHE A 93 -7.01 1.15 22.41
C PHE A 93 -8.09 1.80 21.54
N ARG A 94 -9.16 2.31 22.16
CA ARG A 94 -10.25 3.00 21.44
C ARG A 94 -9.77 4.29 20.78
N ARG A 95 -8.94 5.07 21.47
CA ARG A 95 -8.40 6.33 20.95
C ARG A 95 -7.46 6.14 19.75
N PHE A 96 -6.68 5.06 19.76
CA PHE A 96 -5.66 4.76 18.75
C PHE A 96 -6.03 3.53 17.92
N SER A 97 -7.31 3.24 17.77
CA SER A 97 -7.84 2.03 17.11
C SER A 97 -7.27 1.85 15.71
N GLU A 98 -7.19 2.94 14.93
CA GLU A 98 -6.61 2.97 13.58
C GLU A 98 -5.14 2.52 13.53
N ASN A 99 -4.41 2.61 14.65
CA ASN A 99 -3.01 2.22 14.73
C ASN A 99 -2.83 0.83 15.33
N VAL A 100 -3.71 0.41 16.24
CA VAL A 100 -3.53 -0.83 17.01
C VAL A 100 -4.30 -2.01 16.45
N TYR A 101 -5.50 -1.82 15.93
CA TYR A 101 -6.29 -2.92 15.37
C TYR A 101 -5.67 -3.52 14.10
N PRO A 102 -5.01 -2.75 13.21
CA PRO A 102 -4.23 -3.35 12.13
C PRO A 102 -3.11 -4.27 12.63
N LEU A 103 -2.48 -3.94 13.76
CA LEU A 103 -1.44 -4.79 14.34
C LEU A 103 -2.02 -6.12 14.83
N ILE A 104 -3.20 -6.10 15.44
CA ILE A 104 -3.91 -7.32 15.86
C ILE A 104 -4.30 -8.14 14.61
N ALA A 105 -4.84 -7.50 13.57
CA ALA A 105 -5.25 -8.18 12.34
C ALA A 105 -4.05 -8.86 11.64
N ILE A 106 -2.91 -8.18 11.54
CA ILE A 106 -1.67 -8.73 10.97
C ILE A 106 -1.15 -9.88 11.83
N ALA A 107 -1.12 -9.71 13.16
CA ALA A 107 -0.70 -10.77 14.07
C ALA A 107 -1.59 -12.01 13.94
N LEU A 108 -2.91 -11.84 13.86
CA LEU A 108 -3.87 -12.93 13.65
C LEU A 108 -3.66 -13.65 12.31
N LEU A 109 -3.36 -12.90 11.24
CA LEU A 109 -3.01 -13.48 9.93
C LEU A 109 -1.72 -14.31 9.98
N ASN A 110 -0.74 -13.91 10.79
CA ASN A 110 0.55 -14.61 10.90
C ASN A 110 0.49 -15.80 11.86
N LEU A 111 -0.36 -15.74 12.87
CA LEU A 111 -0.56 -16.80 13.86
C LEU A 111 -1.23 -18.06 13.27
N ARG A 112 -2.03 -17.91 12.21
CA ARG A 112 -2.91 -18.95 11.68
C ARG A 112 -2.63 -19.23 10.22
N ASP A 113 -2.50 -20.50 9.85
CA ASP A 113 -2.50 -20.90 8.44
C ASP A 113 -3.89 -20.78 7.81
N SER A 114 -4.93 -21.16 8.56
CA SER A 114 -6.34 -21.09 8.16
C SER A 114 -7.17 -20.26 9.14
N LEU A 115 -8.06 -19.43 8.61
CA LEU A 115 -8.92 -18.51 9.35
C LEU A 115 -10.32 -19.11 9.59
N LYS A 116 -10.99 -18.64 10.64
CA LYS A 116 -12.44 -18.79 10.82
C LYS A 116 -13.17 -17.55 10.27
N SER A 117 -14.48 -17.64 10.12
CA SER A 117 -15.31 -16.52 9.63
C SER A 117 -15.14 -15.27 10.49
N GLU A 118 -15.09 -15.43 11.81
CA GLU A 118 -14.94 -14.35 12.77
C GLU A 118 -13.58 -13.65 12.64
N HIS A 119 -12.53 -14.43 12.35
CA HIS A 119 -11.20 -13.89 12.10
C HIS A 119 -11.19 -13.06 10.82
N LEU A 120 -11.82 -13.58 9.76
CA LEU A 120 -11.86 -12.92 8.48
C LEU A 120 -12.65 -11.60 8.57
N ASP A 121 -13.76 -11.58 9.29
CA ASP A 121 -14.53 -10.37 9.56
C ASP A 121 -13.69 -9.34 10.32
N PHE A 122 -13.00 -9.74 11.38
CA PHE A 122 -12.11 -8.82 12.10
C PHE A 122 -10.98 -8.28 11.22
N ILE A 123 -10.31 -9.16 10.48
CA ILE A 123 -9.16 -8.80 9.65
C ILE A 123 -9.59 -7.87 8.52
N VAL A 124 -10.63 -8.19 7.76
CA VAL A 124 -11.08 -7.34 6.64
C VAL A 124 -11.44 -5.93 7.11
N ASN A 125 -12.02 -5.80 8.30
CA ASN A 125 -12.38 -4.49 8.86
C ASN A 125 -11.20 -3.71 9.46
N ASN A 126 -10.05 -4.36 9.72
CA ASN A 126 -8.94 -3.74 10.46
C ASN A 126 -7.58 -3.82 9.76
N ILE A 127 -7.41 -4.59 8.69
CA ILE A 127 -6.11 -4.84 8.04
C ILE A 127 -5.46 -3.57 7.46
N GLY A 128 -6.27 -2.57 7.13
CA GLY A 128 -5.80 -1.30 6.59
C GLY A 128 -4.91 -1.50 5.37
N LYS A 129 -3.75 -0.84 5.35
CA LYS A 129 -2.83 -0.85 4.20
C LYS A 129 -2.07 -2.17 4.02
N ALA A 130 -2.00 -3.00 5.06
CA ALA A 130 -1.35 -4.31 4.97
C ALA A 130 -2.10 -5.28 4.02
N VAL A 131 -3.31 -4.92 3.58
CA VAL A 131 -4.03 -5.66 2.54
C VAL A 131 -3.17 -5.94 1.30
N LEU A 132 -2.23 -5.05 0.92
CA LEU A 132 -1.36 -5.27 -0.24
C LEU A 132 -0.48 -6.52 -0.09
N GLU A 133 0.03 -6.77 1.11
CA GLU A 133 0.87 -7.92 1.42
C GLU A 133 0.04 -9.20 1.58
N TYR A 134 -1.14 -9.10 2.22
CA TYR A 134 -1.93 -10.26 2.60
C TYR A 134 -3.08 -10.60 1.65
N ALA A 135 -3.35 -9.80 0.61
CA ALA A 135 -4.46 -10.04 -0.32
C ALA A 135 -4.50 -11.46 -0.92
N PRO A 136 -3.37 -12.11 -1.27
CA PRO A 136 -3.44 -13.47 -1.82
C PRO A 136 -3.98 -14.49 -0.81
N LYS A 137 -3.54 -14.38 0.45
CA LYS A 137 -4.03 -15.23 1.54
C LYS A 137 -5.49 -14.93 1.85
N LEU A 138 -5.85 -13.65 1.96
CA LEU A 138 -7.21 -13.21 2.23
C LEU A 138 -8.18 -13.65 1.15
N TYR A 139 -7.83 -13.51 -0.13
CA TYR A 139 -8.66 -13.98 -1.23
C TYR A 139 -8.90 -15.49 -1.14
N LYS A 140 -7.86 -16.30 -0.91
CA LYS A 140 -8.00 -17.76 -0.76
C LYS A 140 -8.93 -18.12 0.40
N GLU A 141 -8.77 -17.47 1.55
CA GLU A 141 -9.58 -17.74 2.73
C GLU A 141 -11.04 -17.30 2.55
N VAL A 142 -11.28 -16.18 1.88
CA VAL A 142 -12.64 -15.73 1.50
C VAL A 142 -13.36 -16.79 0.65
N ILE A 143 -12.70 -17.29 -0.40
CA ILE A 143 -13.29 -18.32 -1.26
C ILE A 143 -13.48 -19.63 -0.50
N ARG A 144 -12.48 -20.04 0.30
CA ARG A 144 -12.55 -21.28 1.09
C ARG A 144 -13.72 -21.29 2.08
N LEU A 145 -14.04 -20.13 2.67
CA LEU A 145 -15.10 -19.97 3.65
C LEU A 145 -16.46 -19.57 3.03
N GLY A 146 -16.55 -19.35 1.71
CA GLY A 146 -17.77 -18.90 1.04
C GLY A 146 -18.24 -17.52 1.52
N ARG A 147 -17.29 -16.60 1.77
CA ARG A 147 -17.53 -15.24 2.28
C ARG A 147 -17.23 -14.18 1.23
N GLU A 148 -17.66 -14.41 -0.01
CA GLU A 148 -17.41 -13.52 -1.14
C GLU A 148 -18.00 -12.11 -0.93
N ASP A 149 -18.94 -11.96 0.01
CA ASP A 149 -19.46 -10.68 0.49
C ASP A 149 -18.36 -9.73 0.99
N LEU A 150 -17.20 -10.26 1.41
CA LEU A 150 -16.05 -9.46 1.88
C LEU A 150 -15.13 -8.98 0.73
N LEU A 151 -15.23 -9.55 -0.47
CA LEU A 151 -14.37 -9.17 -1.61
C LEU A 151 -14.51 -7.70 -2.03
N PRO A 152 -15.72 -7.09 -2.09
CA PRO A 152 -15.84 -5.66 -2.39
C PRO A 152 -15.05 -4.77 -1.42
N VAL A 153 -15.06 -5.10 -0.13
CA VAL A 153 -14.34 -4.35 0.92
C VAL A 153 -12.84 -4.49 0.70
N LEU A 154 -12.35 -5.72 0.50
CA LEU A 154 -10.93 -5.97 0.23
C LEU A 154 -10.46 -5.28 -1.06
N ARG A 155 -11.26 -5.29 -2.13
CA ARG A 155 -10.94 -4.56 -3.38
C ARG A 155 -10.84 -3.06 -3.15
N ARG A 156 -11.72 -2.48 -2.33
CA ARG A 156 -11.65 -1.07 -1.97
C ARG A 156 -10.38 -0.76 -1.18
N LEU A 157 -10.08 -1.55 -0.14
CA LEU A 157 -8.88 -1.38 0.68
C LEU A 157 -7.61 -1.51 -0.17
N TRP A 158 -7.55 -2.50 -1.06
CA TRP A 158 -6.46 -2.70 -2.01
C TRP A 158 -6.19 -1.46 -2.85
N ARG A 159 -7.23 -0.89 -3.49
CA ARG A 159 -7.08 0.32 -4.31
C ARG A 159 -6.56 1.51 -3.50
N ILE A 160 -7.09 1.73 -2.30
CA ILE A 160 -6.67 2.83 -1.42
C ILE A 160 -5.19 2.63 -1.06
N ALA A 161 -4.84 1.44 -0.58
CA ALA A 161 -3.48 1.14 -0.17
C ALA A 161 -2.48 1.24 -1.34
N TRP A 162 -2.86 0.79 -2.54
CA TRP A 162 -2.04 0.93 -3.74
C TRP A 162 -1.74 2.39 -4.07
N VAL A 163 -2.77 3.23 -4.08
CA VAL A 163 -2.62 4.67 -4.39
C VAL A 163 -1.76 5.40 -3.38
N GLU A 164 -1.85 5.00 -2.11
CA GLU A 164 -1.07 5.62 -1.04
C GLU A 164 0.39 5.17 -0.99
N GLN A 165 0.71 3.95 -1.46
CA GLN A 165 2.04 3.36 -1.29
C GLN A 165 2.86 3.24 -2.57
N TYR A 166 2.22 3.07 -3.73
CA TYR A 166 2.90 2.78 -4.99
C TYR A 166 2.66 3.85 -6.04
N SER A 167 1.42 4.00 -6.51
CA SER A 167 1.11 4.90 -7.62
C SER A 167 -0.34 5.35 -7.65
N LYS A 168 -0.56 6.58 -8.13
CA LYS A 168 -1.89 7.09 -8.49
C LYS A 168 -2.58 6.26 -9.58
N THR A 169 -1.84 5.55 -10.41
CA THR A 169 -2.38 4.64 -11.43
C THR A 169 -2.55 3.25 -10.84
N LEU A 170 -3.76 2.70 -11.02
CA LEU A 170 -4.05 1.33 -10.64
C LEU A 170 -3.63 0.35 -11.74
N PRO A 171 -3.20 -0.88 -11.38
CA PRO A 171 -3.08 -1.96 -12.35
C PRO A 171 -4.43 -2.32 -12.97
N VAL A 172 -4.39 -2.98 -14.12
CA VAL A 172 -5.60 -3.45 -14.79
C VAL A 172 -6.36 -4.42 -13.89
N THR A 173 -7.69 -4.36 -13.96
CA THR A 173 -8.57 -5.25 -13.22
C THR A 173 -8.42 -6.70 -13.71
N CYS A 174 -8.17 -7.62 -12.79
CA CYS A 174 -8.13 -9.05 -13.10
C CYS A 174 -9.56 -9.58 -13.35
N PRO A 175 -9.89 -10.18 -14.52
CA PRO A 175 -11.19 -10.79 -14.79
C PRO A 175 -11.63 -11.89 -13.81
N LYS A 176 -10.69 -12.54 -13.11
CA LYS A 176 -11.04 -13.65 -12.20
C LYS A 176 -11.44 -13.20 -10.80
N CYS A 177 -10.70 -12.28 -10.19
CA CYS A 177 -10.96 -11.82 -8.82
C CYS A 177 -11.46 -10.37 -8.73
N LEU A 178 -11.42 -9.62 -9.84
CA LEU A 178 -11.83 -8.23 -9.99
C LEU A 178 -11.00 -7.24 -9.16
N PHE A 179 -9.83 -7.64 -8.67
CA PHE A 179 -8.85 -6.71 -8.09
C PHE A 179 -8.03 -6.03 -9.21
N ASN A 180 -7.75 -4.74 -9.04
CA ASN A 180 -6.76 -3.98 -9.81
C ASN A 180 -5.35 -4.48 -9.50
N SER A 181 -4.96 -5.61 -10.10
CA SER A 181 -3.82 -6.40 -9.61
C SER A 181 -3.10 -7.18 -10.72
N LEU A 182 -3.48 -6.98 -11.98
CA LEU A 182 -2.81 -7.61 -13.10
C LEU A 182 -1.50 -6.89 -13.40
N THR A 183 -0.38 -7.62 -13.37
CA THR A 183 0.93 -7.10 -13.74
C THR A 183 1.10 -7.04 -15.27
N LYS A 184 2.17 -6.37 -15.72
CA LYS A 184 2.59 -6.35 -17.14
C LYS A 184 2.72 -7.75 -17.77
N ASP A 185 3.03 -8.76 -16.97
CA ASP A 185 3.23 -10.14 -17.41
C ASP A 185 1.93 -10.97 -17.35
N MET A 186 0.77 -10.31 -17.28
CA MET A 186 -0.56 -10.93 -17.18
C MET A 186 -0.78 -11.82 -15.95
N TYR A 187 0.06 -11.66 -14.92
CA TYR A 187 -0.07 -12.36 -13.65
C TYR A 187 -0.87 -11.53 -12.65
N CYS A 188 -1.85 -12.13 -12.01
CA CYS A 188 -2.64 -11.47 -10.97
C CYS A 188 -1.96 -11.61 -9.61
N LEU A 189 -1.58 -10.48 -9.00
CA LEU A 189 -0.95 -10.46 -7.68
C LEU A 189 -1.84 -11.03 -6.58
N VAL A 190 -3.16 -11.02 -6.75
CA VAL A 190 -4.13 -11.44 -5.70
C VAL A 190 -4.52 -12.90 -5.85
N CYS A 191 -5.13 -13.31 -6.97
CA CYS A 191 -5.60 -14.69 -7.13
C CYS A 191 -4.57 -15.63 -7.75
N GLY A 192 -3.39 -15.12 -8.16
CA GLY A 192 -2.31 -15.92 -8.74
C GLY A 192 -2.60 -16.44 -10.15
N SER A 193 -3.67 -16.00 -10.80
CA SER A 193 -3.98 -16.43 -12.16
C SER A 193 -3.08 -15.76 -13.19
N ILE A 194 -2.63 -16.52 -14.17
CA ILE A 194 -2.03 -15.99 -15.40
C ILE A 194 -3.13 -15.91 -16.47
N LEU A 195 -3.22 -14.79 -17.15
CA LEU A 195 -4.22 -14.53 -18.19
C LEU A 195 -3.57 -14.51 -19.56
N THR A 196 -4.35 -14.88 -20.57
CA THR A 196 -4.00 -14.62 -21.97
C THR A 196 -4.44 -13.22 -22.36
N GLU A 197 -3.76 -12.63 -23.35
CA GLU A 197 -4.17 -11.33 -23.91
C GLU A 197 -5.62 -11.38 -24.43
N LYS A 198 -6.02 -12.51 -25.04
CA LYS A 198 -7.40 -12.73 -25.50
C LYS A 198 -8.42 -12.57 -24.37
N GLN A 199 -8.19 -13.23 -23.23
CA GLN A 199 -9.09 -13.13 -22.06
C GLN A 199 -9.16 -11.70 -21.53
N LEU A 200 -8.03 -10.98 -21.53
CA LEU A 200 -8.00 -9.59 -21.11
C LEU A 200 -8.80 -8.69 -22.04
N LYS A 201 -8.59 -8.83 -23.36
CA LYS A 201 -9.30 -8.06 -24.38
C LYS A 201 -10.81 -8.27 -24.35
N GLU A 202 -11.24 -9.51 -24.18
CA GLU A 202 -12.66 -9.87 -24.06
C GLU A 202 -13.29 -9.25 -22.81
N PHE A 203 -12.61 -9.32 -21.66
CA PHE A 203 -13.13 -8.78 -20.41
C PHE A 203 -13.28 -7.25 -20.43
N LEU A 204 -12.37 -6.55 -21.10
CA LEU A 204 -12.35 -5.09 -21.14
C LEU A 204 -13.17 -4.49 -22.30
N ASP A 205 -13.75 -5.32 -23.17
CA ASP A 205 -14.26 -4.89 -24.47
C ASP A 205 -13.25 -4.00 -25.21
N PHE A 206 -12.04 -4.55 -25.38
CA PHE A 206 -10.88 -3.80 -25.86
C PHE A 206 -11.12 -3.12 -27.21
N LYS A 207 -11.98 -3.69 -28.06
CA LYS A 207 -12.31 -3.10 -29.36
C LYS A 207 -13.00 -1.74 -29.21
N GLU A 208 -13.99 -1.62 -28.31
CA GLU A 208 -14.64 -0.33 -28.05
C GLU A 208 -13.72 0.62 -27.28
N LEU A 209 -12.89 0.12 -26.34
CA LEU A 209 -11.86 0.95 -25.70
C LEU A 209 -10.89 1.56 -26.71
N LEU A 210 -10.37 0.75 -27.63
CA LEU A 210 -9.45 1.21 -28.68
C LEU A 210 -10.14 2.22 -29.60
N LYS A 211 -11.38 1.95 -30.00
CA LYS A 211 -12.17 2.86 -30.84
C LYS A 211 -12.40 4.22 -30.19
N ASN A 212 -12.70 4.24 -28.89
CA ASN A 212 -12.84 5.48 -28.13
C ASN A 212 -11.50 6.23 -28.06
N TYR A 213 -10.40 5.51 -27.78
CA TYR A 213 -9.06 6.08 -27.73
C TYR A 213 -8.64 6.72 -29.06
N VAL A 214 -8.72 5.99 -30.18
CA VAL A 214 -8.32 6.49 -31.51
C VAL A 214 -9.19 7.66 -31.98
N SER A 215 -10.40 7.80 -31.45
CA SER A 215 -11.28 8.93 -31.76
C SER A 215 -10.96 10.19 -30.94
N SER A 216 -10.13 10.06 -29.89
CA SER A 216 -9.80 11.14 -28.94
C SER A 216 -8.40 11.74 -29.15
N VAL A 217 -7.52 11.04 -29.86
CA VAL A 217 -6.14 11.45 -30.11
C VAL A 217 -6.00 12.30 -31.38
N SER A 218 -4.90 13.03 -31.48
CA SER A 218 -4.58 13.88 -32.63
C SER A 218 -4.18 13.08 -33.87
N CYS A 219 -4.20 13.74 -35.04
CA CYS A 219 -3.77 13.14 -36.29
C CYS A 219 -2.31 12.69 -36.31
N GLU A 220 -1.43 13.42 -35.63
CA GLU A 220 -0.02 13.04 -35.53
C GLU A 220 0.14 11.77 -34.68
N GLU A 221 -0.55 11.69 -33.53
CA GLU A 221 -0.56 10.48 -32.69
C GLU A 221 -1.14 9.28 -33.44
N LEU A 222 -2.22 9.46 -34.20
CA LEU A 222 -2.77 8.38 -35.04
C LEU A 222 -1.79 7.93 -36.12
N LYS A 223 -1.15 8.87 -36.82
CA LYS A 223 -0.15 8.57 -37.85
C LYS A 223 0.99 7.75 -37.26
N GLU A 224 1.49 8.15 -36.09
CA GLU A 224 2.53 7.41 -35.40
C GLU A 224 2.06 6.04 -34.94
N LEU A 225 0.85 5.94 -34.39
CA LEU A 225 0.27 4.69 -33.91
C LEU A 225 0.16 3.63 -35.02
N THR A 226 -0.05 4.03 -36.28
CA THR A 226 -0.05 3.09 -37.42
C THR A 226 1.28 2.33 -37.62
N ARG A 227 2.37 2.81 -37.02
CA ARG A 227 3.72 2.21 -37.09
C ARG A 227 3.98 1.18 -36.00
N TYR A 228 3.09 1.05 -35.02
CA TYR A 228 3.24 0.13 -33.89
C TYR A 228 2.32 -1.07 -34.02
N ASP A 229 2.80 -2.19 -33.50
CA ASP A 229 2.03 -3.44 -33.44
C ASP A 229 1.39 -3.68 -32.08
N TYR A 230 1.43 -2.70 -31.18
CA TYR A 230 0.90 -2.78 -29.82
C TYR A 230 0.45 -1.41 -29.32
N VAL A 231 -0.30 -1.42 -28.22
CA VAL A 231 -0.59 -0.25 -27.38
C VAL A 231 -0.24 -0.55 -25.94
N LEU A 232 -0.17 0.49 -25.12
CA LEU A 232 -0.09 0.34 -23.67
C LEU A 232 -1.49 0.34 -23.07
N LEU A 233 -1.68 -0.42 -22.01
CA LEU A 233 -2.96 -0.54 -21.31
C LEU A 233 -2.73 -0.53 -19.81
N ASN A 234 -3.47 0.32 -19.10
CA ASN A 234 -3.59 0.29 -17.65
C ASN A 234 -5.04 0.57 -17.23
N ASN A 235 -5.29 0.80 -15.93
CA ASN A 235 -6.66 1.05 -15.46
C ASN A 235 -7.28 2.36 -15.99
N ASN A 236 -6.48 3.30 -16.49
CA ASN A 236 -6.97 4.54 -17.11
C ASN A 236 -7.37 4.34 -18.59
N GLY A 237 -7.05 3.18 -19.17
CA GLY A 237 -7.39 2.83 -20.54
C GLY A 237 -6.16 2.64 -21.43
N VAL A 238 -6.38 2.82 -22.73
CA VAL A 238 -5.36 2.68 -23.78
C VAL A 238 -4.46 3.91 -23.80
N LYS A 239 -3.16 3.69 -23.96
CA LYS A 239 -2.10 4.70 -24.05
C LYS A 239 -1.25 4.47 -25.28
N HIS A 240 -0.70 5.56 -25.82
CA HIS A 240 0.21 5.51 -26.96
C HIS A 240 1.52 4.82 -26.55
N PRO A 241 2.16 4.02 -27.43
CA PRO A 241 3.45 3.37 -27.13
C PRO A 241 4.60 4.31 -26.72
N LYS A 242 4.55 5.59 -27.12
CA LYS A 242 5.55 6.61 -26.75
C LYS A 242 5.26 7.36 -25.45
N GLU A 243 4.06 7.21 -24.88
CA GLU A 243 3.77 7.84 -23.60
C GLU A 243 4.65 7.26 -22.49
N PHE A 244 4.81 8.02 -21.40
CA PHE A 244 5.56 7.56 -20.24
C PHE A 244 5.02 6.21 -19.77
N ARG A 245 5.90 5.20 -19.74
CA ARG A 245 5.56 3.87 -19.27
C ARG A 245 5.73 3.79 -17.77
N GLU A 246 4.67 3.38 -17.10
CA GLU A 246 4.72 3.12 -15.68
C GLU A 246 5.13 1.66 -15.43
N GLU A 247 6.33 1.48 -14.89
CA GLU A 247 6.92 0.16 -14.70
C GLU A 247 6.05 -0.74 -13.81
N GLY A 248 5.81 -1.96 -14.28
CA GLY A 248 5.03 -2.98 -13.56
C GLY A 248 3.50 -2.82 -13.63
N ILE A 249 3.00 -1.66 -14.09
CA ILE A 249 1.57 -1.36 -14.23
C ILE A 249 1.12 -1.43 -15.70
N ASP A 250 1.85 -0.76 -16.60
CA ASP A 250 1.46 -0.68 -18.00
C ASP A 250 1.70 -2.02 -18.70
N ILE A 251 0.65 -2.56 -19.31
CA ILE A 251 0.65 -3.82 -20.05
C ILE A 251 0.79 -3.50 -21.54
N GLU A 252 1.74 -4.15 -22.22
CA GLU A 252 1.78 -4.15 -23.69
C GLU A 252 0.70 -5.09 -24.23
N VAL A 253 -0.20 -4.57 -25.04
CA VAL A 253 -1.26 -5.33 -25.69
C VAL A 253 -1.04 -5.29 -27.19
N LEU A 254 -0.77 -6.45 -27.79
CA LEU A 254 -0.54 -6.57 -29.22
C LEU A 254 -1.81 -6.24 -29.99
N LEU A 255 -1.69 -5.56 -31.13
CA LEU A 255 -2.80 -5.23 -31.99
C LEU A 255 -3.05 -6.35 -33.00
N SER A 256 -4.29 -6.82 -33.09
CA SER A 256 -4.74 -7.73 -34.14
C SER A 256 -4.82 -7.01 -35.48
N ASN A 257 -4.93 -7.76 -36.58
CA ASN A 257 -5.09 -7.18 -37.92
C ASN A 257 -6.34 -6.30 -38.03
N ASP A 258 -7.43 -6.69 -37.37
CA ASP A 258 -8.68 -5.93 -37.36
C ASP A 258 -8.52 -4.62 -36.58
N GLU A 259 -7.82 -4.64 -35.45
CA GLU A 259 -7.51 -3.46 -34.63
C GLU A 259 -6.58 -2.49 -35.36
N LYS A 260 -5.56 -2.99 -36.08
CA LYS A 260 -4.70 -2.17 -36.95
C LYS A 260 -5.49 -1.55 -38.09
N THR A 261 -6.43 -2.30 -38.66
CA THR A 261 -7.31 -1.81 -39.74
C THR A 261 -8.21 -0.69 -39.24
N LEU A 262 -8.77 -0.83 -38.02
CA LEU A 262 -9.54 0.20 -37.35
C LEU A 262 -8.73 1.50 -37.19
N ILE A 263 -7.49 1.42 -36.70
CA ILE A 263 -6.60 2.60 -36.54
C ILE A 263 -6.36 3.27 -37.89
N LYS A 264 -5.99 2.51 -38.92
CA LYS A 264 -5.73 3.03 -40.28
C LYS A 264 -6.97 3.67 -40.89
N GLN A 265 -8.15 3.07 -40.70
CA GLN A 265 -9.41 3.63 -41.16
C GLN A 265 -9.70 4.95 -40.46
N LYS A 266 -9.56 5.01 -39.13
CA LYS A 266 -9.79 6.23 -38.35
C LYS A 266 -8.83 7.35 -38.73
N TYR A 267 -7.56 7.03 -38.97
CA TYR A 267 -6.59 8.00 -39.49
C TYR A 267 -7.04 8.59 -40.83
N ARG A 268 -7.45 7.76 -41.81
CA ARG A 268 -7.94 8.26 -43.10
C ARG A 268 -9.21 9.12 -42.98
N GLU A 269 -10.13 8.71 -42.11
CA GLU A 269 -11.40 9.42 -41.86
C GLU A 269 -11.17 10.82 -41.27
N LEU A 270 -10.25 10.95 -40.30
CA LEU A 270 -10.07 12.18 -39.53
C LEU A 270 -8.98 13.11 -40.10
N CYS A 271 -7.97 12.55 -40.76
CA CYS A 271 -6.74 13.27 -41.11
C CYS A 271 -6.52 13.41 -42.62
N GLY A 272 -7.32 12.72 -43.45
CA GLY A 272 -7.16 12.69 -44.89
C GLY A 272 -6.00 11.79 -45.36
N ASP A 273 -6.00 11.46 -46.65
CA ASP A 273 -4.97 10.62 -47.28
C ASP A 273 -3.67 11.41 -47.55
N GLU A 274 -2.81 11.55 -46.53
CA GLU A 274 -1.39 11.89 -46.73
C GLU A 274 -0.48 10.64 -46.76
N LEU A 275 -1.05 9.44 -46.89
CA LEU A 275 -0.31 8.20 -47.14
C LEU A 275 -0.07 7.91 -48.64
N ARG A 276 -0.16 8.92 -49.50
CA ARG A 276 0.34 8.83 -50.88
C ARG A 276 1.80 9.25 -50.93
N VAL A 277 2.54 8.51 -51.77
CA VAL A 277 3.95 8.65 -52.18
C VAL A 277 4.89 7.97 -51.18
N GLU A 278 5.58 6.86 -51.50
CA GLU A 278 6.42 6.60 -52.67
C GLU A 278 6.29 5.15 -53.17
N SER A 279 5.69 4.95 -54.34
CA SER A 279 6.00 3.78 -55.16
C SER A 279 6.12 4.22 -56.61
N THR A 280 7.37 4.21 -57.07
CA THR A 280 7.83 4.13 -58.47
C THR A 280 7.44 5.28 -59.40
N SER A 281 8.22 6.35 -59.33
CA SER A 281 8.73 6.99 -60.55
C SER A 281 10.21 6.67 -60.67
N ARG A 282 10.52 5.64 -61.47
CA ARG A 282 11.80 5.56 -62.18
C ARG A 282 11.49 5.19 -63.62
N TYR A 283 11.99 6.08 -64.48
CA TYR A 283 12.06 6.04 -65.93
C TYR A 283 12.39 4.67 -66.50
#